data_AF-A0A1M3I2H0-F1
#
_entry.id   AF-A0A1M3I2H0-F1
#
_cell.length_a   1.000
_cell.length_b   1.000
_cell.length_c   1.000
_cell.angle_alpha   90.00
_cell.angle_beta   90.00
_cell.angle_gamma   90.00
#
_symmetry.space_group_name_H-M   'P 1'
#
loop_
_entity.id
_entity.type
_entity.pdbx_description
1 polymer ?
#
loop_
_entity_poly.entity_id
_entity_poly.type
_entity_poly.pdbx_seq_one_letter_code
_entity_poly.pdbx_strand_id
1 'polypeptide(L)'
;MQARQGALRRVRVENPAPEPEVLHAALRQFAKHGIGAAEHARNQAERAFFAGDRSTYRWWLGVCRALDRRMAAILARRAEKSGGPG
;
A
#
# COMPACT_ATOMS: atom_id res chain seq x y z
N MET A 1 19.39 17.24 36.37
CA MET A 1 19.55 17.55 34.94
C MET A 1 18.89 16.42 34.14
N GLN A 2 17.75 16.72 33.50
CA GLN A 2 16.88 15.75 32.83
C GLN A 2 17.41 15.40 31.43
N ALA A 3 17.49 14.12 31.07
CA ALA A 3 17.59 13.69 29.68
C ALA A 3 16.27 13.00 29.30
N ARG A 4 15.33 13.79 28.76
CA ARG A 4 14.08 13.32 28.18
C ARG A 4 14.38 12.78 26.77
N GLN A 5 14.60 11.48 26.64
CA GLN A 5 14.62 10.84 25.32
C GLN A 5 13.21 10.38 24.97
N GLY A 6 12.60 11.08 24.02
CA GLY A 6 11.29 10.75 23.47
C GLY A 6 11.33 9.38 22.80
N ALA A 7 10.66 8.41 23.42
CA ALA A 7 10.44 7.10 22.85
C ALA A 7 9.62 7.24 21.56
N LEU A 8 10.26 7.03 20.42
CA LEU A 8 9.60 6.78 19.15
C LEU A 8 8.77 5.50 19.31
N ARG A 9 7.50 5.67 19.70
CA ARG A 9 6.52 4.59 19.82
C ARG A 9 6.31 4.03 18.42
N ARG A 10 6.99 2.93 18.11
CA ARG A 10 6.82 2.13 16.90
C ARG A 10 5.32 1.82 16.79
N VAL A 11 4.60 2.55 15.95
CA VAL A 11 3.21 2.22 15.63
C VAL A 11 3.29 0.83 15.00
N ARG A 12 2.83 -0.17 15.73
CA ARG A 12 2.56 -1.48 15.15
C ARG A 12 1.46 -1.22 14.13
N VAL A 13 1.83 -1.15 12.85
CA VAL A 13 0.84 -1.16 11.78
C VAL A 13 0.21 -2.55 11.85
N GLU A 14 -0.90 -2.65 12.56
CA GLU A 14 -1.79 -3.79 12.46
C GLU A 14 -2.13 -3.90 10.97
N ASN A 15 -1.71 -5.01 10.37
CA ASN A 15 -1.97 -5.29 8.97
C ASN A 15 -3.06 -6.35 8.95
N PRO A 16 -4.35 -5.97 9.06
CA PRO A 16 -5.44 -6.93 8.99
C PRO A 16 -5.34 -7.72 7.70
N ALA A 17 -5.81 -8.96 7.72
CA ALA A 17 -5.92 -9.76 6.51
C ALA A 17 -6.68 -8.95 5.44
N PRO A 18 -6.28 -9.02 4.15
CA PRO A 18 -7.00 -8.31 3.11
C PRO A 18 -8.47 -8.70 3.16
N GLU A 19 -9.35 -7.71 3.02
CA GLU A 19 -10.78 -7.98 2.91
C GLU A 19 -11.02 -8.98 1.75
N PRO A 20 -12.02 -9.87 1.85
CA PRO A 20 -12.25 -10.92 0.86
C PRO A 20 -12.32 -10.40 -0.58
N GLU A 21 -12.85 -9.19 -0.79
CA GLU A 21 -12.92 -8.53 -2.10
C GLU A 21 -11.53 -8.17 -2.67
N VAL A 22 -10.65 -7.65 -1.82
CA VAL A 22 -9.26 -7.30 -2.19
C VAL A 22 -8.48 -8.56 -2.53
N LEU A 23 -8.69 -9.65 -1.77
CA LEU A 23 -8.07 -10.94 -2.05
C LEU A 23 -8.56 -11.52 -3.39
N HIS A 24 -9.87 -11.50 -3.64
CA HIS A 24 -10.43 -11.96 -4.93
C HIS A 24 -9.88 -11.14 -6.10
N ALA A 25 -9.82 -9.82 -5.95
CA ALA A 25 -9.26 -8.94 -6.97
C ALA A 25 -7.78 -9.26 -7.22
N ALA A 26 -6.99 -9.47 -6.17
CA ALA A 26 -5.59 -9.86 -6.28
C ALA A 26 -5.42 -11.19 -7.04
N LEU A 27 -6.19 -12.21 -6.68
CA LEU A 27 -6.15 -13.51 -7.38
C LEU A 27 -6.55 -13.39 -8.85
N ARG A 28 -7.57 -12.57 -9.17
CA ARG A 28 -7.95 -12.28 -10.56
C ARG A 28 -6.84 -11.58 -11.34
N GLN A 29 -6.15 -10.61 -10.72
CA GLN A 29 -5.02 -9.93 -11.34
C GLN A 29 -3.86 -10.91 -11.57
N PHE A 30 -3.58 -11.78 -10.60
CA PHE A 30 -2.56 -12.82 -10.74
C PHE A 30 -2.91 -13.81 -11.85
N ALA A 31 -4.16 -14.26 -11.95
CA ALA A 31 -4.60 -15.11 -13.05
C ALA A 31 -4.44 -14.45 -14.43
N LYS A 32 -4.63 -13.12 -14.51
CA LYS A 32 -4.53 -12.36 -15.76
C LYS A 32 -3.09 -11.99 -16.15
N HIS A 33 -2.25 -11.65 -15.18
CA HIS A 33 -0.94 -11.03 -15.40
C HIS A 33 0.24 -11.85 -14.88
N GLY A 34 -0.02 -12.95 -14.17
CA GLY A 34 1.00 -13.77 -13.51
C GLY A 34 1.84 -12.96 -12.53
N ILE A 35 3.17 -13.15 -12.58
CA ILE A 35 4.14 -12.44 -11.73
C ILE A 35 4.05 -10.91 -11.90
N GLY A 36 3.62 -10.42 -13.07
CA GLY A 36 3.44 -8.98 -13.34
C GLY A 36 2.26 -8.32 -12.62
N ALA A 37 1.41 -9.08 -11.91
CA ALA A 37 0.21 -8.55 -11.26
C ALA A 37 0.52 -7.51 -10.16
N ALA A 38 1.58 -7.73 -9.37
CA ALA A 38 1.98 -6.80 -8.32
C ALA A 38 2.46 -5.46 -8.90
N GLU A 39 3.18 -5.51 -10.01
CA GLU A 39 3.63 -4.33 -10.74
C GLU A 39 2.47 -3.59 -11.40
N HIS A 40 1.50 -4.31 -11.97
CA HIS A 40 0.27 -3.71 -12.49
C HIS A 40 -0.49 -2.96 -11.39
N ALA A 41 -0.69 -3.59 -10.24
CA ALA A 41 -1.35 -2.97 -9.09
C ALA A 41 -0.60 -1.73 -8.58
N ARG A 42 0.75 -1.80 -8.53
CA ARG A 42 1.59 -0.63 -8.22
C ARG A 42 1.32 0.53 -9.17
N ASN A 43 1.39 0.28 -10.48
CA ASN A 43 1.28 1.34 -11.48
C ASN A 43 -0.11 2.01 -11.41
N GLN A 44 -1.16 1.23 -11.13
CA GLN A 44 -2.51 1.76 -10.92
C GLN A 44 -2.61 2.59 -9.63
N ALA A 45 -1.97 2.16 -8.54
CA ALA A 45 -1.89 2.94 -7.31
C ALA A 45 -1.15 4.27 -7.55
N GLU A 46 0.02 4.25 -8.20
CA GLU A 46 0.78 5.46 -8.52
C GLU A 46 -0.03 6.44 -9.38
N ARG A 47 -0.74 5.94 -10.41
CA ARG A 47 -1.66 6.76 -11.21
C ARG A 47 -2.75 7.42 -10.38
N ALA A 48 -3.41 6.66 -9.50
CA ALA A 48 -4.44 7.19 -8.62
C ALA A 48 -3.89 8.22 -7.62
N PHE A 49 -2.68 7.99 -7.11
CA PHE A 49 -1.98 8.94 -6.25
C PHE A 49 -1.72 10.27 -6.98
N PHE A 50 -1.17 10.22 -8.19
CA PHE A 50 -0.93 11.42 -8.99
C PHE A 50 -2.23 12.13 -9.40
N ALA A 51 -3.33 11.39 -9.55
CA ALA A 51 -4.66 11.95 -9.80
C ALA A 51 -5.36 12.49 -8.54
N GLY A 52 -4.79 12.31 -7.34
CA GLY A 52 -5.40 12.69 -6.06
C GLY A 52 -6.54 11.77 -5.60
N ASP A 53 -6.81 10.66 -6.30
CA ASP A 53 -7.86 9.70 -5.95
C ASP A 53 -7.37 8.73 -4.87
N ARG A 54 -7.69 9.07 -3.62
CA ARG A 54 -7.30 8.28 -2.46
C ARG A 54 -8.03 6.95 -2.36
N SER A 55 -9.27 6.87 -2.84
CA SER A 55 -10.08 5.66 -2.74
C SER A 55 -9.49 4.58 -3.63
N THR A 56 -9.23 4.93 -4.89
CA THR A 56 -8.59 4.07 -5.88
C THR A 56 -7.15 3.76 -5.50
N TYR A 57 -6.41 4.73 -4.95
CA TYR A 57 -5.07 4.46 -4.40
C TYR A 57 -5.09 3.40 -3.30
N ARG A 58 -5.96 3.55 -2.29
CA ARG A 58 -6.06 2.59 -1.17
C ARG A 58 -6.46 1.20 -1.67
N TRP A 59 -7.37 1.13 -2.62
CA TRP A 59 -7.78 -0.13 -3.25
C TRP A 59 -6.60 -0.85 -3.91
N TRP A 60 -5.90 -0.18 -4.83
CA TRP A 60 -4.77 -0.78 -5.54
C TRP A 60 -3.58 -1.07 -4.63
N LEU A 61 -3.38 -0.27 -3.57
CA LEU A 61 -2.41 -0.56 -2.52
C LEU A 61 -2.78 -1.84 -1.75
N GLY A 62 -4.06 -2.04 -1.44
CA GLY A 62 -4.57 -3.27 -0.81
C GLY A 62 -4.32 -4.50 -1.68
N VAL A 63 -4.64 -4.41 -2.98
CA VAL A 63 -4.37 -5.47 -3.96
C VAL A 63 -2.87 -5.76 -4.05
N CYS A 64 -2.04 -4.72 -4.11
CA CYS A 64 -0.58 -4.86 -4.11
C CYS A 64 -0.09 -5.54 -2.83
N ARG A 65 -0.63 -5.20 -1.64
CA ARG A 65 -0.28 -5.87 -0.36
C ARG A 65 -0.63 -7.36 -0.33
N ALA A 66 -1.78 -7.71 -0.92
CA ALA A 66 -2.22 -9.09 -1.00
C ALA A 66 -1.32 -9.93 -1.92
N LEU A 67 -0.74 -9.32 -2.96
CA LEU A 67 0.18 -9.96 -3.90
C LEU A 67 1.64 -9.96 -3.43
N ASP A 68 2.16 -8.80 -3.04
CA ASP A 68 3.55 -8.57 -2.64
C ASP A 68 3.63 -7.55 -1.50
N ARG A 69 3.85 -8.08 -0.29
CA ARG A 69 3.95 -7.29 0.93
C ARG A 69 5.13 -6.33 0.94
N ARG A 70 6.25 -6.68 0.30
CA ARG A 70 7.47 -5.86 0.28
C ARG A 70 7.31 -4.69 -0.66
N MET A 71 6.81 -4.93 -1.86
CA MET A 71 6.55 -3.89 -2.86
C MET A 71 5.55 -2.86 -2.33
N ALA A 72 4.48 -3.32 -1.68
CA ALA A 72 3.47 -2.44 -1.10
C ALA A 72 4.01 -1.56 0.05
N ALA A 73 4.92 -2.08 0.89
CA ALA A 73 5.54 -1.28 1.95
C ALA A 73 6.41 -0.15 1.39
N ILE A 74 7.11 -0.37 0.26
CA ILE A 74 7.90 0.66 -0.42
C ILE A 74 6.98 1.77 -0.95
N LEU A 75 5.82 1.41 -1.52
CA LEU A 75 4.86 2.37 -2.05
C LEU A 75 4.23 3.25 -0.98
N ALA A 76 3.82 2.66 0.15
CA ALA A 76 3.27 3.42 1.27
C ALA A 76 4.27 4.49 1.75
N ARG A 77 5.53 4.09 1.92
CA ARG A 77 6.62 5.01 2.33
C ARG A 77 6.87 6.12 1.30
N ARG A 78 6.73 5.84 0.00
CA ARG A 78 6.86 6.86 -1.06
C ARG A 78 5.72 7.87 -1.00
N ALA A 79 4.48 7.41 -0.84
CA ALA A 79 3.32 8.29 -0.71
C ALA A 79 3.42 9.22 0.53
N GLU A 80 3.91 8.69 1.65
CA GLU A 80 4.19 9.50 2.86
C GLU A 80 5.24 10.60 2.59
N LYS A 81 6.29 10.28 1.83
CA LYS A 81 7.38 11.22 1.51
C LYS A 81 6.98 12.32 0.51
N SER A 82 6.01 12.04 -0.36
CA SER A 82 5.59 12.93 -1.44
C SER A 82 4.53 13.96 -1.03
N GLY A 83 4.17 14.06 0.26
CA GLY A 83 3.31 15.13 0.77
C GLY A 83 1.87 15.09 0.24
N GLY A 84 1.19 13.94 0.35
CA GLY A 84 -0.25 13.87 0.03
C GLY A 84 -1.08 14.82 0.92
N PRO A 85 -2.12 15.50 0.38
CA PRO A 85 -2.69 16.68 1.01
C PRO A 85 -3.72 16.35 2.10
N GLY A 86 -3.33 15.91 3.31
CA GLY A 86 -4.21 15.84 4.49
C GLY A 86 -5.38 14.86 4.39
#